data_AF-X1A163-F1
#
_entry.id   AF-X1A163-F1
#
_cell.length_a   1.000
_cell.length_b   1.000
_cell.length_c   1.000
_cell.angle_alpha   90.00
_cell.angle_beta   90.00
_cell.angle_gamma   90.00
#
_symmetry.space_group_name_H-M   'P 1'
#
loop_
_entity.id
_entity.type
_entity.pdbx_description
1 polymer ?
#
loop_
_entity_poly.entity_id
_entity_poly.type
_entity_poly.pdbx_seq_one_letter_code
_entity_poly.pdbx_strand_id
1 'polypeptide(L)'
;MIRKRLFANPVCLQVPVGEEDKFKGVVDLINMKAIVYRDKIGKDWEILDIPSELVPLSIKKRQELLEILVELDDNLMAKYLEDEDISPVLIQKVIREFTIKGEIVPVLCGAALKNKCV
;
A
#
# COMPACT_ATOMS: atom_id res chain seq x y z
N MET A 1 12.71 -6.20 -8.60
CA MET A 1 13.15 -5.73 -9.92
C MET A 1 13.45 -4.23 -9.93
N ILE A 2 12.52 -3.37 -9.49
CA ILE A 2 12.69 -1.89 -9.44
C ILE A 2 13.96 -1.47 -8.68
N ARG A 3 14.08 -1.85 -7.40
CA ARG A 3 15.25 -1.51 -6.55
C ARG A 3 16.59 -1.91 -7.18
N LYS A 4 16.71 -3.12 -7.72
CA LYS A 4 17.96 -3.66 -8.29
C LYS A 4 18.32 -3.11 -9.67
N ARG A 5 17.34 -2.74 -10.50
CA ARG A 5 17.58 -2.31 -11.89
C ARG A 5 17.58 -0.80 -12.06
N LEU A 6 16.73 -0.10 -11.31
CA LEU A 6 16.53 1.35 -11.42
C LEU A 6 17.19 2.12 -10.27
N PHE A 7 17.76 1.42 -9.28
CA PHE A 7 18.35 2.02 -8.07
C PHE A 7 17.40 2.98 -7.34
N ALA A 8 16.09 2.75 -7.49
CA ALA A 8 15.04 3.52 -6.82
C ALA A 8 14.66 2.91 -5.47
N ASN A 9 13.94 3.69 -4.66
CA ASN A 9 13.39 3.26 -3.37
C ASN A 9 11.87 3.01 -3.48
N PRO A 10 11.43 1.85 -4.00
CA PRO A 10 10.00 1.56 -4.15
C PRO A 10 9.36 1.28 -2.80
N VAL A 11 8.22 1.92 -2.55
CA VAL A 11 7.37 1.70 -1.36
C VAL A 11 6.06 1.08 -1.80
N CYS A 12 5.82 -0.17 -1.40
CA CYS A 12 4.62 -0.91 -1.76
C CYS A 12 3.43 -0.41 -0.92
N LEU A 13 2.42 0.18 -1.56
CA LEU A 13 1.24 0.70 -0.86
C LEU A 13 0.06 -0.29 -0.86
N GLN A 14 0.12 -1.32 -1.71
CA GLN A 14 -1.00 -2.21 -1.98
C GLN A 14 -0.56 -3.66 -2.16
N VAL A 15 -1.40 -4.60 -1.73
CA VAL A 15 -1.26 -6.03 -2.01
C VAL A 15 -2.41 -6.48 -2.91
N PRO A 16 -2.16 -7.18 -4.03
CA PRO A 16 -3.25 -7.60 -4.92
C PRO A 16 -4.13 -8.66 -4.25
N VAL A 17 -5.44 -8.55 -4.44
CA VAL A 17 -6.44 -9.56 -4.06
C VAL A 17 -6.68 -10.47 -5.26
N GLY A 18 -6.07 -11.65 -5.21
CA GLY A 18 -6.01 -12.60 -6.31
C GLY A 18 -4.93 -12.25 -7.35
N GLU A 19 -4.75 -13.13 -8.32
CA GLU A 19 -3.74 -13.02 -9.37
C GLU A 19 -4.36 -13.34 -10.75
N GLU A 20 -3.76 -12.81 -11.81
CA GLU A 20 -4.16 -13.07 -13.20
C GLU A 20 -5.68 -12.87 -13.43
N ASP A 21 -6.39 -13.95 -13.75
CA ASP A 21 -7.84 -13.97 -13.97
C ASP A 21 -8.67 -13.89 -12.70
N LYS A 22 -8.07 -14.22 -11.56
CA LYS A 22 -8.69 -14.11 -10.25
C LYS A 22 -8.47 -12.75 -9.60
N PHE A 23 -7.76 -11.81 -10.25
CA PHE A 23 -7.58 -10.45 -9.73
C PHE A 23 -8.93 -9.72 -9.61
N LYS A 24 -9.26 -9.33 -8.38
CA LYS A 24 -10.55 -8.68 -8.04
C LYS A 24 -10.39 -7.33 -7.36
N GLY A 25 -9.17 -6.96 -6.96
CA GLY A 25 -8.93 -5.69 -6.28
C GLY A 25 -7.63 -5.70 -5.51
N VAL A 26 -7.53 -4.86 -4.49
CA VAL A 26 -6.29 -4.63 -3.74
C VAL A 26 -6.57 -4.46 -2.26
N VAL A 27 -5.63 -4.84 -1.41
CA VAL A 27 -5.55 -4.42 -0.02
C VAL A 27 -4.81 -3.10 0.04
N ASP A 28 -5.45 -2.08 0.58
CA ASP A 28 -4.84 -0.82 0.94
C ASP A 28 -4.09 -1.00 2.27
N LEU A 29 -2.76 -0.92 2.23
CA LEU A 29 -1.90 -1.10 3.40
C LEU A 29 -1.93 0.09 4.34
N ILE A 30 -2.41 1.26 3.91
CA ILE A 30 -2.48 2.47 4.74
C ILE A 30 -3.72 2.41 5.65
N ASN A 31 -4.87 2.02 5.08
CA ASN A 31 -6.12 1.87 5.82
C ASN A 31 -6.37 0.46 6.36
N MET A 32 -5.54 -0.52 5.96
CA MET A 32 -5.70 -1.95 6.31
C MET A 32 -7.09 -2.50 5.96
N LYS A 33 -7.53 -2.21 4.74
CA LYS A 33 -8.82 -2.67 4.19
C LYS A 33 -8.66 -3.21 2.77
N ALA A 34 -9.52 -4.12 2.37
CA ALA A 34 -9.59 -4.61 1.00
C ALA A 34 -10.57 -3.78 0.17
N ILE A 35 -10.15 -3.35 -1.01
CA ILE A 35 -10.96 -2.70 -2.02
C ILE A 35 -11.24 -3.73 -3.11
N VAL A 36 -12.48 -4.18 -3.22
CA VAL A 36 -12.86 -5.27 -4.14
C VAL A 36 -13.90 -4.78 -5.14
N TYR A 37 -13.64 -5.00 -6.43
CA TYR A 37 -14.52 -4.62 -7.53
C TYR A 37 -15.49 -5.75 -7.84
N ARG A 38 -16.78 -5.43 -7.91
CA ARG A 38 -17.87 -6.38 -8.19
C ARG A 38 -18.26 -6.43 -9.66
N ASP A 39 -17.92 -5.40 -10.42
CA ASP A 39 -18.26 -5.29 -11.83
C ASP A 39 -17.05 -5.50 -12.75
N LYS A 40 -17.31 -5.47 -14.07
CA LYS A 40 -16.28 -5.56 -15.13
C LYS A 40 -15.83 -4.19 -15.64
N ILE A 41 -16.52 -3.12 -15.23
CA ILE A 41 -16.31 -1.76 -15.76
C ILE A 41 -15.68 -0.82 -14.74
N GLY A 42 -15.45 -1.27 -13.50
CA GLY A 42 -14.70 -0.54 -12.48
C GLY A 42 -15.50 0.48 -11.68
N LYS A 43 -16.83 0.51 -11.80
CA LYS A 43 -17.67 1.52 -11.15
C LYS A 43 -18.13 1.08 -9.78
N ASP A 44 -18.41 -0.20 -9.61
CA ASP A 44 -18.91 -0.75 -8.35
C ASP A 44 -17.81 -1.49 -7.58
N TRP A 45 -17.38 -0.89 -6.47
CA TRP A 45 -16.41 -1.46 -5.55
C TRP A 45 -16.85 -1.29 -4.10
N GLU A 46 -16.31 -2.14 -3.24
CA GLU A 46 -16.60 -2.13 -1.81
C GLU A 46 -15.32 -2.15 -0.99
N ILE A 47 -15.40 -1.54 0.20
CA ILE A 47 -14.39 -1.65 1.24
C ILE A 47 -14.81 -2.78 2.17
N LEU A 48 -13.97 -3.80 2.23
CA LEU A 48 -14.17 -4.98 3.04
C LEU A 48 -12.99 -5.18 4.00
N ASP A 49 -13.15 -6.08 4.95
CA ASP A 49 -12.03 -6.57 5.73
C ASP A 49 -11.07 -7.36 4.83
N ILE A 50 -9.80 -7.38 5.23
CA ILE A 50 -8.76 -8.10 4.50
C ILE A 50 -9.09 -9.60 4.54
N PRO A 51 -9.11 -10.30 3.39
CA PRO A 51 -9.30 -11.74 3.37
C PRO A 51 -8.29 -12.45 4.27
N SER A 52 -8.76 -13.44 5.04
CA SER A 52 -7.96 -14.12 6.08
C SER A 52 -6.60 -14.63 5.60
N GLU A 53 -6.55 -15.10 4.36
CA GLU A 53 -5.36 -15.62 3.69
C GLU A 53 -4.33 -14.52 3.35
N LEU A 54 -4.78 -13.27 3.20
CA LEU A 54 -3.93 -12.12 2.90
C LEU A 54 -3.50 -11.36 4.15
N VAL A 55 -4.19 -11.52 5.29
CA VAL A 55 -3.86 -10.81 6.54
C VAL A 55 -2.37 -10.93 6.91
N PRO A 56 -1.76 -12.13 6.95
CA PRO A 56 -0.34 -12.25 7.33
C PRO A 56 0.59 -11.51 6.35
N LEU A 57 0.30 -11.58 5.06
CA LEU A 57 1.08 -10.90 4.03
C LEU A 57 0.91 -9.38 4.12
N SER A 58 -0.31 -8.90 4.32
CA SER A 58 -0.62 -7.48 4.46
C SER A 58 0.02 -6.87 5.71
N ILE A 59 0.03 -7.58 6.85
CA ILE A 59 0.73 -7.13 8.06
C ILE A 59 2.23 -7.00 7.78
N LYS A 60 2.84 -8.04 7.20
CA LYS A 60 4.26 -8.00 6.85
C LYS A 60 4.59 -6.84 5.90
N LYS A 61 3.77 -6.64 4.86
CA LYS A 61 3.98 -5.57 3.87
C LYS A 61 3.74 -4.18 4.46
N ARG A 62 2.80 -4.04 5.39
CA ARG A 62 2.61 -2.79 6.13
C ARG A 62 3.81 -2.50 7.02
N GLN A 63 4.38 -3.50 7.67
CA GLN A 63 5.59 -3.31 8.46
C GLN A 63 6.77 -2.87 7.59
N GLU A 64 7.02 -3.54 6.46
CA GLU A 64 8.04 -3.12 5.49
C GLU A 64 7.81 -1.68 4.99
N LEU A 65 6.55 -1.28 4.79
CA LEU A 65 6.20 0.11 4.45
C LEU A 65 6.57 1.07 5.58
N LEU A 66 6.21 0.76 6.82
CA LEU A 66 6.48 1.63 7.97
C LEU A 66 7.98 1.75 8.23
N GLU A 67 8.74 0.65 8.14
CA GLU A 67 10.20 0.63 8.27
C GLU A 67 10.87 1.63 7.31
N ILE A 68 10.43 1.71 6.06
CA ILE A 68 10.97 2.69 5.11
C ILE A 68 10.57 4.13 5.48
N LEU A 69 9.34 4.34 5.96
CA LEU A 69 8.87 5.69 6.29
C LEU A 69 9.49 6.25 7.58
N VAL A 70 9.75 5.40 8.59
CA VAL A 70 10.42 5.84 9.84
C VAL A 70 11.88 6.21 9.62
N GLU A 71 12.55 5.59 8.65
CA GLU A 71 13.92 5.98 8.28
C GLU A 71 14.00 7.39 7.68
N LEU A 72 12.87 7.92 7.19
CA LEU A 72 12.81 9.20 6.48
C LEU A 72 12.20 10.33 7.34
N ASP A 73 11.27 10.01 8.24
CA ASP A 73 10.53 10.98 9.04
C ASP A 73 10.77 10.80 10.55
N ASP A 74 11.47 11.75 11.17
CA ASP A 74 11.81 11.72 12.61
C ASP A 74 10.56 11.62 13.51
N ASN A 75 9.46 12.25 13.12
CA ASN A 75 8.22 12.21 13.89
C ASN A 75 7.54 10.83 13.82
N LEU A 76 7.55 10.20 12.65
CA LEU A 76 7.06 8.83 12.48
C LEU A 76 7.98 7.83 13.19
N MET A 77 9.29 8.04 13.18
CA MET A 77 10.27 7.26 13.95
C MET A 77 9.98 7.31 15.45
N ALA A 78 9.79 8.50 16.02
CA ALA A 78 9.49 8.65 17.44
C ALA A 78 8.22 7.87 17.83
N LYS A 79 7.14 8.06 17.07
CA LYS A 79 5.87 7.34 17.29
C LYS A 79 6.01 5.83 17.18
N TYR A 80 6.80 5.35 16.22
CA TYR A 80 7.04 3.92 16.03
C TYR A 80 7.84 3.30 17.19
N LEU A 81 8.83 4.01 17.72
CA LEU A 81 9.64 3.53 18.86
C LEU A 81 8.88 3.54 20.19
N GLU A 82 7.89 4.44 20.32
CA GLU A 82 7.04 4.56 21.51
C GLU A 82 5.78 3.67 21.44
N ASP A 83 5.67 2.82 20.40
CA ASP A 83 4.48 2.00 20.11
C ASP A 83 3.18 2.83 20.08
N GLU A 84 3.26 4.10 19.68
CA GLU A 84 2.10 4.98 19.53
C GLU A 84 1.33 4.69 18.23
N ASP A 85 0.02 4.99 18.24
CA ASP A 85 -0.83 4.84 17.06
C ASP A 85 -0.39 5.75 15.91
N ILE A 86 0.02 5.13 14.79
CA ILE A 86 0.35 5.82 13.54
C ILE A 86 -0.90 5.91 12.66
N SER A 87 -1.47 7.11 12.57
CA SER A 87 -2.69 7.33 11.80
C SER A 87 -2.48 7.20 10.28
N PRO A 88 -3.50 6.74 9.52
CA PRO A 88 -3.46 6.70 8.05
C PRO A 88 -3.16 8.06 7.41
N VAL A 89 -3.65 9.15 8.03
CA VAL A 89 -3.41 10.53 7.56
C VAL A 89 -1.93 10.90 7.66
N LEU A 90 -1.28 10.52 8.76
CA LEU A 90 0.15 10.76 8.93
C LEU A 90 0.97 9.96 7.92
N ILE A 91 0.64 8.68 7.71
CA ILE A 91 1.29 7.83 6.69
C ILE A 91 1.18 8.48 5.30
N GLN A 92 -0.02 8.93 4.91
CA GLN A 92 -0.23 9.59 3.62
C GLN A 92 0.56 10.90 3.49
N LYS A 93 0.65 11.69 4.57
CA LYS A 93 1.42 12.93 4.59
C LYS A 93 2.90 12.65 4.33
N VAL A 94 3.48 11.70 5.05
CA VAL A 94 4.89 11.31 4.91
C VAL A 94 5.15 10.75 3.51
N ILE A 95 4.32 9.81 3.02
CA ILE A 95 4.43 9.28 1.66
C ILE A 95 4.43 10.43 0.64
N ARG A 96 3.50 11.38 0.75
CA ARG A 96 3.40 12.51 -0.18
C ARG A 96 4.66 13.36 -0.13
N GLU A 97 5.14 13.71 1.05
CA GLU A 97 6.33 14.54 1.25
C GLU A 97 7.55 13.92 0.58
N PHE A 98 7.87 12.66 0.90
CA PHE A 98 9.06 11.99 0.37
C PHE A 98 8.91 11.57 -1.10
N THR A 99 7.69 11.41 -1.59
CA THR A 99 7.44 11.25 -3.04
C THR A 99 7.79 12.54 -3.79
N ILE A 100 7.38 13.70 -3.26
CA ILE A 100 7.67 15.01 -3.88
C ILE A 100 9.18 15.31 -3.86
N LYS A 101 9.89 14.90 -2.80
CA LYS A 101 11.36 15.01 -2.71
C LYS A 101 12.09 14.03 -3.64
N GLY A 102 11.41 13.02 -4.19
CA GLY A 102 12.01 11.98 -5.02
C GLY A 102 12.79 10.92 -4.24
N GLU A 103 12.61 10.85 -2.93
CA GLU A 103 13.31 9.91 -2.04
C GLU A 103 12.63 8.54 -1.97
N ILE A 104 11.33 8.49 -2.28
CA ILE A 104 10.56 7.25 -2.43
C ILE A 104 9.77 7.24 -3.74
N VAL A 105 9.49 6.03 -4.22
CA VAL A 105 8.61 5.79 -5.37
C VAL A 105 7.42 4.95 -4.90
N PRO A 106 6.22 5.52 -4.75
CA PRO A 106 5.05 4.77 -4.34
C PRO A 106 4.65 3.77 -5.44
N VAL A 107 4.42 2.52 -5.05
CA VAL A 107 4.04 1.43 -5.95
C VAL A 107 2.61 1.00 -5.63
N LEU A 108 1.75 1.16 -6.63
CA LEU A 108 0.36 0.70 -6.64
C LEU A 108 0.22 -0.48 -7.62
N CYS A 109 -0.88 -1.22 -7.52
CA CYS A 109 -1.19 -2.29 -8.45
C CYS A 109 -2.64 -2.22 -8.94
N GLY A 110 -2.88 -2.68 -10.15
CA GLY A 110 -4.18 -2.60 -10.81
C GLY A 110 -4.18 -3.30 -12.15
N ALA A 111 -5.36 -3.41 -12.74
CA ALA A 111 -5.57 -4.03 -14.04
C ALA A 111 -6.39 -3.09 -14.93
N ALA A 112 -5.69 -2.28 -15.74
CA ALA A 112 -6.31 -1.32 -16.66
C ALA A 112 -7.29 -2.01 -17.62
N LEU A 113 -6.89 -3.14 -18.23
CA LEU A 113 -7.74 -3.90 -19.16
C LEU A 113 -9.03 -4.43 -18.50
N LYS A 114 -9.02 -4.65 -17.19
CA LYS A 114 -10.17 -5.16 -16.43
C LYS A 114 -10.93 -4.05 -15.69
N ASN A 115 -10.53 -2.78 -15.88
CA ASN A 115 -11.05 -1.60 -15.17
C ASN A 115 -11.06 -1.80 -13.65
N LYS A 116 -9.94 -2.22 -13.06
CA LYS A 116 -9.82 -2.40 -11.60
C LYS A 116 -8.62 -1.65 -11.07
N CYS A 117 -8.85 -0.77 -10.10
CA CYS A 117 -7.85 0.07 -9.44
C CYS A 117 -7.17 1.11 -10.37
N VAL A 118 -7.79 1.43 -11.52
CA VAL A 118 -7.30 2.38 -12.54
C VAL A 118 -8.37 3.41 -12.84
#